data_AF-A0A920KGE8-F1
#
_entry.id   AF-A0A920KGE8-F1
#
_cell.length_a   1.000
_cell.length_b   1.000
_cell.length_c   1.000
_cell.angle_alpha   90.00
_cell.angle_beta   90.00
_cell.angle_gamma   90.00
#
_symmetry.space_group_name_H-M   'P 1'
#
loop_
_entity.id
_entity.type
_entity.pdbx_description
1 polymer ?
#
loop_
_entity_poly.entity_id
_entity_poly.type
_entity_poly.pdbx_seq_one_letter_code
_entity_poly.pdbx_strand_id
1 'polypeptide(L)'
;MEQLIGPNILCWNTLFWIKESHSKSFVSWHQDTRYWGLSSDKVLSVWLALSPASEESGCMRVMPGTHRGEVLPHNDRYHEDNMLTRGQEITQGVKETEAVLMPLEPGQISIHNYRIAHASGPNNSGDRRIGVSMHFMPPDTEQIVGNWDSAALVRGEDRQGNFEPTPIPEKDFDPLAVEFQQKAARAMSEVLYAGAERNTAKL
;
A
#
# COMPACT_ATOMS: atom_id res chain seq x y z
N MET A 1 7.15 12.66 -7.93
CA MET A 1 5.84 12.79 -7.26
C MET A 1 5.05 13.96 -7.82
N GLU A 2 5.48 15.21 -7.64
CA GLU A 2 4.76 16.40 -8.12
C GLU A 2 4.38 16.35 -9.62
N GLN A 3 5.30 15.88 -10.47
CA GLN A 3 5.05 15.69 -11.91
C GLN A 3 3.94 14.67 -12.24
N LEU A 4 3.58 13.78 -11.30
CA LEU A 4 2.59 12.72 -11.52
C LEU A 4 1.21 13.09 -10.96
N ILE A 5 1.16 13.77 -9.81
CA ILE A 5 -0.09 13.99 -9.05
C ILE A 5 -0.36 15.45 -8.69
N GLY A 6 0.51 16.38 -9.11
CA GLY A 6 0.37 17.81 -8.86
C GLY A 6 1.16 18.33 -7.64
N PRO A 7 1.11 19.65 -7.39
CA PRO A 7 1.99 20.32 -6.42
C PRO A 7 1.54 20.16 -4.96
N ASN A 8 0.27 19.83 -4.73
CA ASN A 8 -0.27 19.61 -3.39
C ASN A 8 -0.35 18.11 -3.14
N ILE A 9 0.29 17.65 -2.07
CA ILE A 9 0.48 16.21 -1.85
C ILE A 9 0.22 15.89 -0.38
N LEU A 10 -0.70 14.95 -0.18
CA LEU A 10 -0.93 14.26 1.08
C LEU A 10 -0.18 12.92 1.08
N CYS A 11 0.39 12.54 2.23
CA CYS A 11 0.82 11.18 2.53
C CYS A 11 -0.25 10.53 3.40
N TRP A 12 -0.98 9.58 2.82
CA TRP A 12 -2.16 8.95 3.42
C TRP A 12 -1.80 7.85 4.41
N ASN A 13 -0.86 6.97 4.04
CA ASN A 13 -0.55 5.80 4.85
C ASN A 13 0.89 5.33 4.64
N THR A 14 1.50 4.74 5.66
CA THR A 14 2.84 4.13 5.62
C THR A 14 2.81 2.74 6.25
N LEU A 15 3.37 1.73 5.55
CA LEU A 15 3.35 0.33 5.98
C LEU A 15 4.73 -0.31 5.83
N PHE A 16 5.14 -1.11 6.82
CA PHE A 16 6.31 -1.96 6.73
C PHE A 16 5.97 -3.31 6.09
N TRP A 17 6.82 -3.74 5.16
CA TRP A 17 6.72 -5.03 4.47
C TRP A 17 7.99 -5.82 4.73
N ILE A 18 7.94 -6.68 5.75
CA ILE A 18 9.08 -7.48 6.19
C ILE A 18 8.85 -8.94 5.83
N LYS A 19 9.82 -9.53 5.13
CA LYS A 19 9.88 -10.98 4.89
C LYS A 19 11.20 -11.49 5.45
N GLU A 20 11.15 -12.26 6.54
CA GLU A 20 12.34 -12.86 7.13
C GLU A 20 13.05 -13.84 6.15
N SER A 21 14.30 -14.17 6.45
CA SER A 21 15.10 -15.16 5.71
C SER A 21 14.31 -16.46 5.51
N HIS A 22 14.31 -16.97 4.27
CA HIS A 22 13.58 -18.18 3.86
C HIS A 22 12.06 -18.18 4.16
N SER A 23 11.45 -17.01 4.38
CA SER A 23 10.01 -16.90 4.63
C SER A 23 9.19 -17.24 3.39
N LYS A 24 8.15 -18.06 3.59
CA LYS A 24 7.13 -18.37 2.57
C LYS A 24 6.16 -17.20 2.33
N SER A 25 6.24 -16.14 3.14
CA SER A 25 5.29 -15.03 3.06
C SER A 25 5.28 -14.34 1.70
N PHE A 26 4.11 -14.18 1.10
CA PHE A 26 3.92 -13.60 -0.21
C PHE A 26 2.81 -12.55 -0.22
N VAL A 27 2.72 -11.81 -1.32
CA VAL A 27 1.61 -10.90 -1.61
C VAL A 27 1.03 -11.36 -2.94
N SER A 28 -0.24 -11.80 -2.94
CA SER A 28 -0.94 -12.22 -4.15
C SER A 28 -1.10 -11.06 -5.14
N TRP A 29 -1.43 -11.38 -6.38
CA TRP A 29 -1.81 -10.36 -7.36
C TRP A 29 -3.02 -9.59 -6.87
N HIS A 30 -2.89 -8.28 -6.74
CA HIS A 30 -3.96 -7.40 -6.26
C HIS A 30 -3.84 -6.01 -6.88
N GLN A 31 -4.90 -5.22 -6.71
CA GLN A 31 -4.92 -3.78 -6.96
C GLN A 31 -5.43 -3.12 -5.69
N ASP A 32 -4.64 -2.21 -5.13
CA ASP A 32 -4.93 -1.53 -3.87
C ASP A 32 -6.27 -0.79 -3.89
N THR A 33 -6.57 -0.17 -5.04
CA THR A 33 -7.80 0.59 -5.29
C THR A 33 -9.09 -0.12 -4.91
N ARG A 34 -9.10 -1.46 -4.95
CA ARG A 34 -10.30 -2.25 -4.68
C ARG A 34 -10.73 -2.15 -3.21
N TYR A 35 -9.81 -1.87 -2.30
CA TYR A 35 -10.04 -2.00 -0.85
C TYR A 35 -9.80 -0.72 -0.06
N TRP A 36 -9.23 0.32 -0.66
CA TRP A 36 -8.85 1.54 0.06
C TRP A 36 -9.91 2.64 0.09
N GLY A 37 -10.94 2.56 -0.76
CA GLY A 37 -12.06 3.52 -0.73
C GLY A 37 -11.64 4.96 -1.03
N LEU A 38 -10.62 5.17 -1.85
CA LEU A 38 -10.18 6.52 -2.24
C LEU A 38 -10.81 6.92 -3.57
N SER A 39 -11.40 8.11 -3.64
CA SER A 39 -12.13 8.61 -4.82
C SER A 39 -11.24 8.99 -6.01
N SER A 40 -9.92 9.05 -5.83
CA SER A 40 -8.98 9.57 -6.81
C SER A 40 -8.19 8.46 -7.51
N ASP A 41 -8.11 8.55 -8.83
CA ASP A 41 -7.23 7.67 -9.64
C ASP A 41 -5.76 8.06 -9.57
N LYS A 42 -5.43 9.17 -8.90
CA LYS A 42 -4.08 9.73 -8.82
C LYS A 42 -3.36 9.34 -7.53
N VAL A 43 -3.69 8.19 -6.95
CA VAL A 43 -2.98 7.67 -5.77
C VAL A 43 -1.74 6.90 -6.22
N LEU A 44 -0.61 7.22 -5.60
CA LEU A 44 0.69 6.61 -5.85
C LEU A 44 1.19 5.84 -4.64
N SER A 45 1.56 4.59 -4.86
CA SER A 45 2.32 3.78 -3.92
C SER A 45 3.81 3.96 -4.22
N VAL A 46 4.55 4.47 -3.25
CA VAL A 46 6.01 4.57 -3.29
C VAL A 46 6.57 3.53 -2.34
N TRP A 47 7.36 2.60 -2.86
CA TRP A 47 7.97 1.53 -2.08
C TRP A 47 9.47 1.76 -2.01
N LEU A 48 10.01 1.93 -0.80
CA LEU A 48 11.42 2.16 -0.49
C LEU A 48 12.06 0.86 0.01
N ALA A 49 13.16 0.45 -0.63
CA ALA A 49 13.99 -0.65 -0.16
C ALA A 49 14.86 -0.21 1.03
N LEU A 50 14.68 -0.84 2.19
CA LEU A 50 15.60 -0.72 3.33
C LEU A 50 16.62 -1.87 3.39
N SER A 51 16.40 -2.91 2.60
CA SER A 51 17.33 -4.01 2.33
C SER A 51 17.29 -4.33 0.82
N PRO A 52 18.18 -5.20 0.30
CA PRO A 52 18.05 -5.70 -1.05
C PRO A 52 16.66 -6.31 -1.29
N ALA A 53 16.06 -5.95 -2.41
CA ALA A 53 14.82 -6.50 -2.91
C ALA A 53 15.09 -7.08 -4.30
N SER A 54 15.85 -8.17 -4.35
CA SER A 54 16.10 -8.98 -5.54
C SER A 54 14.93 -9.93 -5.84
N GLU A 55 14.94 -10.57 -7.02
CA GLU A 55 14.00 -11.65 -7.34
C GLU A 55 14.05 -12.78 -6.30
N GLU A 56 15.25 -13.17 -5.84
CA GLU A 56 15.45 -14.20 -4.80
C GLU A 56 14.80 -13.81 -3.47
N SER A 57 14.93 -12.55 -3.05
CA SER A 57 14.29 -12.01 -1.85
C SER A 57 12.80 -11.65 -2.03
N GLY A 58 12.24 -11.98 -3.21
CA GLY A 58 10.86 -11.80 -3.55
C GLY A 58 10.50 -10.36 -3.85
N CYS A 59 11.25 -9.64 -4.70
CA CYS A 59 10.91 -8.29 -5.13
C CYS A 59 9.48 -8.16 -5.67
N MET A 60 8.97 -6.92 -5.74
CA MET A 60 7.67 -6.68 -6.35
C MET A 60 7.72 -6.98 -7.85
N ARG A 61 6.58 -7.39 -8.38
CA ARG A 61 6.33 -7.52 -9.80
C ARG A 61 5.00 -6.88 -10.15
N VAL A 62 4.92 -6.31 -11.35
CA VAL A 62 3.76 -5.57 -11.82
C VAL A 62 3.28 -6.13 -13.15
N MET A 63 2.01 -5.90 -13.46
CA MET A 63 1.46 -6.08 -14.80
C MET A 63 1.36 -4.69 -15.48
N PRO A 64 2.29 -4.32 -16.40
CA PRO A 64 2.33 -2.98 -16.98
C PRO A 64 1.07 -2.57 -17.73
N GLY A 65 0.46 -1.44 -17.34
CA GLY A 65 -0.71 -0.88 -18.04
C GLY A 65 -2.07 -1.28 -17.49
N THR A 66 -2.14 -2.26 -16.56
CA THR A 66 -3.40 -2.61 -15.87
C THR A 66 -4.05 -1.46 -15.13
N HIS A 67 -3.27 -0.47 -14.66
CA HIS A 67 -3.77 0.73 -13.99
C HIS A 67 -4.65 1.62 -14.88
N ARG A 68 -4.63 1.45 -16.21
CA ARG A 68 -5.42 2.26 -17.16
C ARG A 68 -6.80 1.69 -17.44
N GLY A 69 -7.01 0.41 -17.14
CA GLY A 69 -8.27 -0.28 -17.38
C GLY A 69 -9.16 -0.31 -16.14
N GLU A 70 -10.28 -1.01 -16.28
CA GLU A 70 -11.13 -1.38 -15.15
C GLU A 70 -10.36 -2.18 -14.09
N VAL A 71 -10.83 -2.10 -12.85
CA VAL A 71 -10.33 -2.96 -11.78
C VAL A 71 -10.62 -4.41 -12.15
N LEU A 72 -9.59 -5.26 -12.13
CA LEU A 72 -9.70 -6.67 -12.48
C LEU A 72 -10.56 -7.42 -11.45
N PRO A 73 -11.16 -8.57 -11.79
CA PRO A 73 -11.98 -9.32 -10.83
C PRO A 73 -11.16 -9.85 -9.64
N HIS A 74 -11.48 -9.39 -8.42
CA HIS A 74 -10.88 -9.89 -7.16
C HIS A 74 -11.81 -10.81 -6.38
N ASN A 75 -11.22 -11.78 -5.69
CA ASN A 75 -11.84 -12.52 -4.59
C ASN A 75 -10.96 -12.44 -3.33
N ASP A 76 -11.59 -12.57 -2.16
CA ASP A 76 -10.88 -12.77 -0.91
C ASP A 76 -10.46 -14.24 -0.80
N ARG A 77 -9.15 -14.51 -0.79
CA ARG A 77 -8.56 -15.85 -0.71
C ARG A 77 -7.57 -15.92 0.45
N TYR A 78 -8.11 -16.20 1.63
CA TYR A 78 -7.35 -16.28 2.87
C TYR A 78 -6.27 -17.38 2.80
N HIS A 79 -5.02 -16.98 2.99
CA HIS A 79 -3.87 -17.87 3.11
C HIS A 79 -2.99 -17.39 4.26
N GLU A 80 -2.42 -18.31 5.04
CA GLU A 80 -1.60 -17.98 6.22
C GLU A 80 -0.38 -17.14 5.82
N ASP A 81 0.34 -17.58 4.78
CA ASP A 81 1.51 -16.90 4.24
C ASP A 81 1.20 -15.64 3.40
N ASN A 82 -0.06 -15.36 3.05
CA ASN A 82 -0.37 -14.15 2.31
C ASN A 82 -0.41 -12.96 3.26
N MET A 83 0.43 -11.96 3.04
CA MET A 83 0.55 -10.79 3.90
C MET A 83 -0.65 -9.84 3.78
N LEU A 84 -1.48 -10.01 2.75
CA LEU A 84 -2.72 -9.26 2.57
C LEU A 84 -3.78 -9.67 3.59
N THR A 85 -4.37 -8.69 4.26
CA THR A 85 -5.33 -8.86 5.37
C THR A 85 -6.58 -9.65 4.97
N ARG A 86 -7.06 -9.49 3.74
CA ARG A 86 -8.17 -10.27 3.17
C ARG A 86 -7.74 -11.32 2.15
N GLY A 87 -6.42 -11.54 2.01
CA GLY A 87 -5.87 -12.43 0.99
C GLY A 87 -6.33 -12.04 -0.42
N GLN A 88 -6.32 -10.74 -0.72
CA GLN A 88 -6.96 -10.20 -1.91
C GLN A 88 -6.27 -10.72 -3.15
N GLU A 89 -7.01 -11.38 -4.04
CA GLU A 89 -6.41 -12.02 -5.20
C GLU A 89 -7.21 -11.72 -6.47
N ILE A 90 -6.52 -11.20 -7.48
CA ILE A 90 -7.03 -11.08 -8.84
C ILE A 90 -7.22 -12.49 -9.41
N THR A 91 -8.44 -12.79 -9.81
CA THR A 91 -8.82 -14.12 -10.28
C THR A 91 -8.74 -14.29 -11.80
N GLN A 92 -8.73 -13.17 -12.54
CA GLN A 92 -8.73 -13.15 -14.00
C GLN A 92 -7.95 -11.95 -14.53
N GLY A 93 -7.35 -12.10 -15.72
CA GLY A 93 -6.67 -11.00 -16.43
C GLY A 93 -5.17 -10.84 -16.11
N VAL A 94 -4.65 -11.56 -15.11
CA VAL A 94 -3.21 -11.65 -14.88
C VAL A 94 -2.59 -12.67 -15.83
N LYS A 95 -1.51 -12.27 -16.50
CA LYS A 95 -0.67 -13.15 -17.32
C LYS A 95 0.75 -13.11 -16.80
N GLU A 96 1.17 -14.18 -16.15
CA GLU A 96 2.47 -14.22 -15.47
C GLU A 96 3.66 -14.00 -16.41
N THR A 97 3.54 -14.44 -17.66
CA THR A 97 4.56 -14.25 -18.70
C THR A 97 4.74 -12.80 -19.12
N GLU A 98 3.77 -11.92 -18.82
CA GLU A 98 3.81 -10.49 -19.14
C GLU A 98 4.20 -9.64 -17.90
N ALA A 99 4.41 -10.26 -16.74
CA ALA A 99 4.80 -9.57 -15.52
C ALA A 99 6.24 -9.05 -15.61
N VAL A 100 6.46 -7.86 -15.04
CA VAL A 100 7.78 -7.22 -14.98
C VAL A 100 8.24 -7.16 -13.52
N LEU A 101 9.42 -7.71 -13.24
CA LEU A 101 10.08 -7.61 -11.94
C LEU A 101 10.58 -6.18 -11.69
N MET A 102 10.52 -5.75 -10.44
CA MET A 102 11.02 -4.45 -9.99
C MET A 102 12.06 -4.65 -8.88
N PRO A 103 13.25 -5.19 -9.21
CA PRO A 103 14.32 -5.34 -8.23
C PRO A 103 14.85 -3.98 -7.80
N LEU A 104 15.19 -3.87 -6.51
CA LEU A 104 15.70 -2.62 -5.92
C LEU A 104 16.86 -2.91 -4.97
N GLU A 105 17.86 -2.04 -5.01
CA GLU A 105 18.93 -1.96 -4.00
C GLU A 105 18.50 -1.07 -2.82
N PRO A 106 19.12 -1.22 -1.63
CA PRO A 106 18.87 -0.35 -0.49
C PRO A 106 18.94 1.14 -0.83
N GLY A 107 17.92 1.89 -0.43
CA GLY A 107 17.78 3.33 -0.72
C GLY A 107 17.10 3.65 -2.06
N GLN A 108 16.88 2.66 -2.93
CA GLN A 108 16.10 2.86 -4.15
C GLN A 108 14.60 2.76 -3.88
N ILE A 109 13.82 3.38 -4.76
CA ILE A 109 12.36 3.35 -4.71
C ILE A 109 11.78 2.81 -6.01
N SER A 110 10.61 2.18 -5.90
CA SER A 110 9.67 2.07 -7.00
C SER A 110 8.48 3.00 -6.74
N ILE A 111 7.91 3.55 -7.82
CA ILE A 111 6.69 4.36 -7.77
C ILE A 111 5.71 3.71 -8.73
N HIS A 112 4.52 3.40 -8.24
CA HIS A 112 3.46 2.83 -9.08
C HIS A 112 2.10 3.38 -8.67
N ASN A 113 1.16 3.41 -9.61
CA ASN A 113 -0.21 3.78 -9.33
C ASN A 113 -0.90 2.64 -8.56
N TYR A 114 -1.69 2.96 -7.54
CA TYR A 114 -2.40 1.99 -6.69
C TYR A 114 -3.41 1.09 -7.46
N ARG A 115 -3.78 1.47 -8.71
CA ARG A 115 -4.59 0.65 -9.62
C ARG A 115 -3.75 -0.36 -10.41
N ILE A 116 -2.42 -0.37 -10.32
CA ILE A 116 -1.63 -1.36 -11.05
C ILE A 116 -1.79 -2.73 -10.38
N ALA A 117 -2.02 -3.77 -11.18
CA ALA A 117 -1.94 -5.13 -10.69
C ALA A 117 -0.48 -5.41 -10.30
N HIS A 118 -0.26 -5.83 -9.06
CA HIS A 118 1.07 -6.13 -8.55
C HIS A 118 1.06 -7.24 -7.50
N ALA A 119 2.21 -7.87 -7.29
CA ALA A 119 2.41 -9.01 -6.40
C ALA A 119 3.86 -9.03 -5.89
N SER A 120 4.15 -9.88 -4.90
CA SER A 120 5.55 -10.19 -4.53
C SER A 120 5.70 -11.62 -4.01
N GLY A 121 6.74 -12.32 -4.48
CA GLY A 121 7.02 -13.71 -4.13
C GLY A 121 7.61 -13.90 -2.73
N PRO A 122 7.80 -15.16 -2.27
CA PRO A 122 8.46 -15.46 -1.00
C PRO A 122 9.91 -14.94 -0.96
N ASN A 123 10.49 -14.86 0.23
CA ASN A 123 11.90 -14.55 0.39
C ASN A 123 12.68 -15.86 0.49
N ASN A 124 13.41 -16.22 -0.57
CA ASN A 124 14.25 -17.42 -0.59
C ASN A 124 15.70 -17.14 -0.19
N SER A 125 16.07 -15.87 -0.02
CA SER A 125 17.42 -15.47 0.34
C SER A 125 17.74 -15.74 1.81
N GLY A 126 19.03 -15.69 2.14
CA GLY A 126 19.55 -15.94 3.48
C GLY A 126 19.37 -14.78 4.48
N ASP A 127 18.84 -13.63 4.06
CA ASP A 127 18.64 -12.44 4.92
C ASP A 127 17.21 -11.89 4.78
N ARG A 128 16.80 -11.00 5.68
CA ARG A 128 15.48 -10.37 5.66
C ARG A 128 15.33 -9.36 4.54
N ARG A 129 14.15 -9.34 3.92
CA ARG A 129 13.71 -8.29 3.00
C ARG A 129 12.84 -7.27 3.74
N ILE A 130 13.30 -6.03 3.84
CA ILE A 130 12.61 -4.92 4.52
C ILE A 130 12.29 -3.84 3.49
N GLY A 131 11.01 -3.51 3.37
CA GLY A 131 10.56 -2.34 2.63
C GLY A 131 9.53 -1.53 3.37
N VAL A 132 9.41 -0.27 2.97
CA VAL A 132 8.39 0.65 3.46
C VAL A 132 7.58 1.14 2.27
N SER A 133 6.26 0.95 2.30
CA SER A 133 5.37 1.62 1.36
C SER A 133 4.81 2.89 1.96
N MET A 134 4.76 3.94 1.17
CA MET A 134 4.16 5.24 1.48
C MET A 134 3.18 5.57 0.36
N HIS A 135 1.98 6.02 0.72
CA HIS A 135 0.90 6.24 -0.25
C HIS A 135 0.60 7.73 -0.33
N PHE A 136 0.73 8.28 -1.53
CA PHE A 136 0.59 9.71 -1.78
C PHE A 136 -0.57 10.01 -2.69
N MET A 137 -1.27 11.11 -2.43
CA MET A 137 -2.48 11.49 -3.16
C MET A 137 -2.65 13.02 -3.18
N PRO A 138 -3.37 13.57 -4.16
CA PRO A 138 -3.75 14.98 -4.14
C PRO A 138 -4.86 15.26 -3.09
N PRO A 139 -4.97 16.48 -2.54
CA PRO A 139 -5.94 16.82 -1.49
C PRO A 139 -7.43 16.75 -1.90
N ASP A 140 -7.74 16.75 -3.19
CA ASP A 140 -9.09 16.55 -3.72
C ASP A 140 -9.56 15.08 -3.67
N THR A 141 -8.71 14.18 -3.15
CA THR A 141 -9.11 12.80 -2.82
C THR A 141 -10.09 12.82 -1.65
N GLU A 142 -11.03 11.89 -1.64
CA GLU A 142 -12.01 11.67 -0.56
C GLU A 142 -12.00 10.19 -0.15
N GLN A 143 -12.26 9.92 1.12
CA GLN A 143 -12.56 8.58 1.61
C GLN A 143 -14.05 8.29 1.44
N ILE A 144 -14.41 7.28 0.64
CA ILE A 144 -15.81 6.98 0.26
C ILE A 144 -16.40 5.79 1.03
N VAL A 145 -15.61 5.11 1.84
CA VAL A 145 -16.03 3.95 2.65
C VAL A 145 -16.08 4.30 4.13
N GLY A 146 -14.99 4.87 4.66
CA GLY A 146 -14.88 5.27 6.06
C GLY A 146 -15.54 6.62 6.34
N ASN A 147 -16.05 6.81 7.56
CA ASN A 147 -16.62 8.09 8.01
C ASN A 147 -15.57 9.08 8.54
N TRP A 148 -14.35 8.60 8.74
CA TRP A 148 -13.22 9.37 9.25
C TRP A 148 -11.93 8.79 8.69
N ASP A 149 -10.99 9.64 8.29
CA ASP A 149 -9.67 9.25 7.81
C ASP A 149 -8.69 10.42 8.03
N SER A 150 -7.39 10.15 7.91
CA SER A 150 -6.34 11.14 8.17
C SER A 150 -5.22 11.07 7.14
N ALA A 151 -4.53 12.19 6.93
CA ALA A 151 -3.36 12.24 6.06
C ALA A 151 -2.40 13.38 6.46
N ALA A 152 -1.12 13.22 6.14
CA ALA A 152 -0.10 14.24 6.37
C ALA A 152 0.05 15.13 5.13
N LEU A 153 -0.08 16.45 5.26
CA LEU A 153 0.32 17.37 4.19
C LEU A 153 1.84 17.42 4.08
N VAL A 154 2.39 16.86 3.00
CA VAL A 154 3.85 16.77 2.78
C VAL A 154 4.36 17.77 1.74
N ARG A 155 3.46 18.40 0.96
CA ARG A 155 3.81 19.42 -0.02
C ARG A 155 2.61 20.30 -0.35
N GLY A 156 2.86 21.60 -0.54
CA GLY A 156 1.87 22.54 -1.04
C GLY A 156 0.84 22.93 0.03
N GLU A 157 -0.42 23.03 -0.38
CA GLU A 157 -1.54 23.44 0.47
C GLU A 157 -2.69 22.43 0.38
N ASP A 158 -3.36 22.17 1.50
CA ASP A 158 -4.66 21.50 1.54
C ASP A 158 -5.75 22.52 1.85
N ARG A 159 -6.68 22.70 0.91
CA ARG A 159 -7.84 23.60 1.03
C ARG A 159 -9.17 22.84 1.07
N GLN A 160 -9.12 21.51 1.00
CA GLN A 160 -10.30 20.66 0.92
C GLN A 160 -10.72 20.18 2.31
N GLY A 161 -9.75 19.80 3.14
CA GLY A 161 -10.03 19.32 4.50
C GLY A 161 -10.77 17.98 4.53
N ASN A 162 -10.58 17.16 3.48
CA ASN A 162 -11.20 15.83 3.35
C ASN A 162 -10.62 14.80 4.34
N PHE A 163 -9.43 15.06 4.88
CA PHE A 163 -8.73 14.19 5.83
C PHE A 163 -8.32 14.99 7.07
N GLU A 164 -8.40 14.40 8.26
CA GLU A 164 -7.87 15.02 9.48
C GLU A 164 -6.33 15.13 9.37
N PRO A 165 -5.73 16.32 9.56
CA PRO A 165 -4.28 16.46 9.50
C PRO A 165 -3.58 15.62 10.57
N THR A 166 -2.62 14.81 10.17
CA THR A 166 -1.80 14.04 11.12
C THR A 166 -0.92 14.97 11.96
N PRO A 167 -0.78 14.75 13.28
CA PRO A 167 0.15 15.52 14.10
C PRO A 167 1.60 15.23 13.72
N ILE A 168 2.47 16.24 13.82
CA ILE A 168 3.92 16.07 13.69
C ILE A 168 4.46 15.68 15.08
N PRO A 169 5.05 14.49 15.27
CA PRO A 169 5.58 14.08 16.56
C PRO A 169 6.79 14.93 16.96
N GLU A 170 6.87 15.38 18.21
CA GLU A 170 8.02 16.15 18.71
C GLU A 170 9.20 15.25 19.12
N LYS A 171 8.91 13.96 19.37
CA LYS A 171 9.87 12.94 19.79
C LYS A 171 9.38 11.54 19.40
N ASP A 172 10.30 10.58 19.43
CA ASP A 172 9.94 9.18 19.30
C ASP A 172 8.92 8.80 20.37
N PHE A 173 7.86 8.12 19.94
CA PHE A 173 6.73 7.73 20.79
C PHE A 173 6.05 8.91 21.50
N ASP A 174 5.96 10.06 20.83
CA ASP A 174 5.10 11.17 21.27
C ASP A 174 3.69 10.63 21.62
N PRO A 175 3.21 10.78 22.87
CA PRO A 175 1.94 10.21 23.30
C PRO A 175 0.74 10.64 22.45
N LEU A 176 0.73 11.89 21.98
CA LEU A 176 -0.36 12.41 21.15
C LEU A 176 -0.34 11.79 19.75
N ALA A 177 0.86 11.65 19.16
CA ALA A 177 1.01 11.00 17.87
C ALA A 177 0.70 9.50 17.94
N VAL A 178 1.07 8.82 19.04
CA VAL A 178 0.73 7.41 19.26
C VAL A 178 -0.78 7.21 19.40
N GLU A 179 -1.47 8.04 20.18
CA GLU A 179 -2.93 7.99 20.30
C GLU A 179 -3.63 8.25 18.95
N PHE A 180 -3.15 9.25 18.20
CA PHE A 180 -3.65 9.54 16.86
C PHE A 180 -3.41 8.36 15.91
N GLN A 181 -2.23 7.76 15.92
CA GLN A 181 -1.90 6.60 15.09
C GLN A 181 -2.81 5.42 15.40
N GLN A 182 -3.14 5.17 16.67
CA GLN A 182 -4.08 4.11 17.05
C GLN A 182 -5.50 4.39 16.53
N LYS A 183 -5.97 5.64 16.57
CA LYS A 183 -7.24 6.05 15.95
C LYS A 183 -7.20 5.81 14.44
N ALA A 184 -6.12 6.23 13.78
CA ALA A 184 -5.92 6.05 12.35
C ALA A 184 -5.89 4.57 11.92
N ALA A 185 -5.17 3.72 12.65
CA ALA A 185 -5.12 2.29 12.39
C ALA A 185 -6.50 1.62 12.53
N ARG A 186 -7.31 2.02 13.53
CA ARG A 186 -8.68 1.52 13.68
C ARG A 186 -9.57 1.90 12.50
N ALA A 187 -9.55 3.17 12.08
CA ALA A 187 -10.33 3.64 10.94
C ALA A 187 -9.92 2.95 9.63
N MET A 188 -8.62 2.77 9.40
CA MET A 188 -8.11 2.03 8.25
C MET A 188 -8.55 0.56 8.25
N SER A 189 -8.58 -0.07 9.43
CA SER A 189 -9.09 -1.43 9.58
C SER A 189 -10.57 -1.52 9.22
N GLU A 190 -11.39 -0.56 9.64
CA GLU A 190 -12.82 -0.49 9.27
C GLU A 190 -13.01 -0.39 7.75
N VAL A 191 -12.22 0.44 7.07
CA VAL A 191 -12.23 0.56 5.60
C VAL A 191 -11.82 -0.75 4.94
N LEU A 192 -10.67 -1.32 5.33
CA LEU A 192 -10.12 -2.52 4.70
C LEU A 192 -11.04 -3.74 4.86
N TYR A 193 -11.64 -3.91 6.04
CA TYR A 193 -12.55 -5.02 6.34
C TYR A 193 -14.03 -4.75 5.99
N ALA A 194 -14.36 -3.59 5.41
CA ALA A 194 -15.71 -3.32 4.94
C ALA A 194 -16.16 -4.41 3.95
N GLY A 195 -17.26 -5.09 4.31
CA GLY A 195 -17.83 -6.20 3.53
C GLY A 195 -16.97 -7.48 3.49
N ALA A 196 -15.96 -7.64 4.36
CA ALA A 196 -15.18 -8.87 4.45
C ALA A 196 -15.94 -9.96 5.22
N GLU A 197 -15.84 -11.22 4.77
CA GLU A 197 -16.42 -12.37 5.49
C GLU A 197 -15.66 -12.70 6.78
N ARG A 198 -14.36 -12.38 6.83
CA ARG A 198 -13.49 -12.63 7.99
C ARG A 198 -12.57 -11.44 8.26
N ASN A 199 -12.40 -11.13 9.54
CA ASN A 199 -11.35 -10.25 10.03
C ASN A 199 -10.16 -11.09 10.51
N THR A 200 -9.00 -10.92 9.90
CA THR A 200 -7.79 -11.72 10.21
C THR A 200 -6.88 -11.06 11.24
N ALA A 201 -7.22 -9.85 11.72
CA ALA A 201 -6.43 -9.07 12.68
C ALA A 201 -4.95 -8.90 12.29
N LYS A 202 -4.63 -8.87 10.98
CA LYS A 202 -3.27 -8.67 10.45
C LYS A 202 -2.82 -7.19 10.44
N LEU A 203 -3.61 -6.26 11.01
CA LEU A 203 -3.33 -4.82 11.12
C LEU A 203 -3.15 -4.44 12.58
#